data_AF-A0A0A9CYS1-F1
#
_entry.id   AF-A0A0A9CYS1-F1
#
_cell.length_a   1.000
_cell.length_b   1.000
_cell.length_c   1.000
_cell.angle_alpha   90.00
_cell.angle_beta   90.00
_cell.angle_gamma   90.00
#
_symmetry.space_group_name_H-M   'P 1'
#
loop_
_entity.id
_entity.type
_entity.pdbx_description
1 polymer ?
#
loop_
_entity_poly.entity_id
_entity_poly.type
_entity_poly.pdbx_seq_one_letter_code
_entity_poly.pdbx_strand_id
1 'polypeptide(L)'
;MYLGVRAGIHPSIIYDIISNAAGSLRIFVELVPKLLSEDPSLINFLNSSKKNASHVMDMVKAVTFPLPLLAVAYQQFIHGSSTVNGGGSASPLKVWEESFGVKIIDAASQQIYDASKLADQLVMESKTAKQIGFIGLGAMGFGMASHLLKSGFSVVAYDVYKPTMARFADLGGSTKSSPEEVAKDVEILIIMVANEFQADSVLYGNAGAVPVCHSIFYSFSWIYGPPQQKIRS
;
A
#
# COMPACT_ATOMS: atom_id res chain seq x y z
N MET A 1 -5.54 -9.91 -5.33
CA MET A 1 -5.32 -11.33 -4.98
C MET A 1 -4.87 -12.16 -6.18
N TYR A 2 -5.75 -12.42 -7.17
CA TYR A 2 -5.43 -13.23 -8.37
C TYR A 2 -4.10 -12.89 -9.07
N LEU A 3 -3.83 -11.59 -9.31
CA LEU A 3 -2.58 -11.17 -9.93
C LEU A 3 -1.34 -11.53 -9.10
N GLY A 4 -1.40 -11.33 -7.78
CA GLY A 4 -0.27 -11.66 -6.90
C GLY A 4 0.00 -13.15 -6.87
N VAL A 5 -1.05 -13.98 -6.84
CA VAL A 5 -0.91 -15.44 -6.94
C VAL A 5 -0.31 -15.85 -8.29
N ARG A 6 -0.73 -15.22 -9.39
CA ARG A 6 -0.13 -15.44 -10.71
C ARG A 6 1.35 -15.04 -10.76
N ALA A 7 1.75 -14.06 -9.96
CA ALA A 7 3.14 -13.66 -9.78
C ALA A 7 3.93 -14.55 -8.81
N GLY A 8 3.33 -15.64 -8.30
CA GLY A 8 3.96 -16.58 -7.37
C GLY A 8 3.92 -16.16 -5.91
N ILE A 9 3.15 -15.11 -5.56
CA ILE A 9 3.03 -14.65 -4.18
C ILE A 9 1.92 -15.42 -3.47
N HIS A 10 2.23 -15.95 -2.28
CA HIS A 10 1.27 -16.71 -1.49
C HIS A 10 0.06 -15.85 -1.07
N PRO A 11 -1.20 -16.34 -1.20
CA PRO A 11 -2.41 -15.56 -0.87
C PRO A 11 -2.43 -14.95 0.53
N SER A 12 -1.95 -15.69 1.55
CA SER A 12 -1.89 -15.19 2.93
C SER A 12 -0.94 -14.01 3.11
N ILE A 13 0.16 -13.95 2.35
CA ILE A 13 1.09 -12.82 2.38
C ILE A 13 0.42 -11.58 1.78
N ILE A 14 -0.28 -11.76 0.65
CA ILE A 14 -1.05 -10.68 0.01
C ILE A 14 -2.14 -10.17 0.96
N TYR A 15 -2.84 -11.09 1.64
CA TYR A 15 -3.86 -10.75 2.62
C TYR A 15 -3.28 -9.93 3.77
N ASP A 16 -2.16 -10.37 4.35
CA ASP A 16 -1.52 -9.69 5.48
C ASP A 16 -1.05 -8.27 5.11
N ILE A 17 -0.36 -8.14 3.97
CA ILE A 17 0.11 -6.84 3.47
C ILE A 17 -1.07 -5.87 3.25
N ILE A 18 -2.11 -6.30 2.55
CA ILE A 18 -3.26 -5.43 2.24
C ILE A 18 -4.06 -5.11 3.52
N SER A 19 -4.21 -6.08 4.42
CA SER A 19 -4.98 -5.89 5.66
C SER A 19 -4.34 -4.89 6.61
N ASN A 20 -3.00 -4.81 6.61
CA ASN A 20 -2.23 -3.88 7.44
C ASN A 20 -1.85 -2.57 6.71
N ALA A 21 -2.22 -2.42 5.43
CA ALA A 21 -1.97 -1.19 4.68
C ALA A 21 -2.92 -0.06 5.13
N ALA A 22 -2.47 1.20 4.99
CA ALA A 22 -3.26 2.39 5.35
C ALA A 22 -4.60 2.50 4.60
N GLY A 23 -4.75 1.83 3.46
CA GLY A 23 -5.98 1.75 2.65
C GLY A 23 -6.80 0.48 2.87
N SER A 24 -6.57 -0.27 3.95
CA SER A 24 -7.28 -1.52 4.24
C SER A 24 -8.79 -1.31 4.36
N LEU A 25 -9.56 -2.18 3.71
CA LEU A 25 -11.02 -2.15 3.73
C LEU A 25 -11.53 -3.28 4.62
N ARG A 26 -12.44 -2.96 5.55
CA ARG A 26 -13.07 -3.95 6.43
C ARG A 26 -13.71 -5.11 5.66
N ILE A 27 -14.31 -4.81 4.50
CA ILE A 27 -14.91 -5.84 3.64
C ILE A 27 -13.87 -6.81 3.07
N PHE A 28 -12.65 -6.34 2.80
CA PHE A 28 -11.54 -7.20 2.35
C PHE A 28 -11.10 -8.13 3.49
N VAL A 29 -10.91 -7.56 4.69
CA VAL A 29 -10.50 -8.31 5.89
C VAL A 29 -11.54 -9.39 6.26
N GLU A 30 -12.83 -9.11 6.10
CA GLU A 30 -13.89 -10.07 6.40
C GLU A 30 -14.13 -11.11 5.29
N LEU A 31 -13.99 -10.72 4.03
CA LEU A 31 -14.39 -11.56 2.89
C LEU A 31 -13.28 -12.49 2.43
N VAL A 32 -12.01 -12.05 2.47
CA VAL A 32 -10.88 -12.85 1.95
C VAL A 32 -10.68 -14.16 2.71
N PRO A 33 -10.74 -14.22 4.05
CA PRO A 33 -10.64 -15.49 4.76
C PRO A 33 -11.77 -16.47 4.39
N LYS A 34 -13.00 -15.96 4.29
CA LYS A 34 -14.19 -16.74 3.87
C LYS A 34 -14.07 -17.26 2.45
N LEU A 35 -13.46 -16.46 1.59
CA LEU A 35 -13.13 -16.83 0.23
C LEU A 35 -12.11 -17.98 0.26
N LEU A 36 -10.97 -17.83 0.93
CA LEU A 36 -9.94 -18.88 1.00
C LEU A 36 -10.42 -20.19 1.66
N SER A 37 -11.43 -20.14 2.53
CA SER A 37 -12.02 -21.33 3.18
C SER A 37 -13.25 -21.91 2.46
N GLU A 38 -13.60 -21.41 1.27
CA GLU A 38 -14.82 -21.78 0.53
C GLU A 38 -16.12 -21.69 1.36
N ASP A 39 -16.25 -20.66 2.21
CA ASP A 39 -17.41 -20.47 3.08
C ASP A 39 -18.71 -20.25 2.27
N PRO A 40 -19.78 -21.05 2.48
CA PRO A 40 -21.06 -20.91 1.77
C PRO A 40 -21.72 -19.53 1.91
N SER A 41 -21.43 -18.78 2.98
CA SER A 41 -21.94 -17.42 3.19
C SER A 41 -21.50 -16.43 2.11
N LEU A 42 -20.41 -16.73 1.39
CA LEU A 42 -19.94 -15.94 0.24
C LEU A 42 -21.00 -15.86 -0.87
N ILE A 43 -21.75 -16.94 -1.09
CA ILE A 43 -22.84 -17.00 -2.07
C ILE A 43 -23.95 -16.02 -1.69
N ASN A 44 -24.33 -16.00 -0.40
CA ASN A 44 -25.34 -15.09 0.11
C ASN A 44 -24.90 -13.62 -0.01
N PHE A 45 -23.62 -13.34 0.30
CA PHE A 45 -23.03 -12.02 0.16
C PHE A 45 -23.07 -11.54 -1.30
N LEU A 46 -22.66 -12.38 -2.26
CA LEU A 46 -22.66 -12.00 -3.67
C LEU A 46 -24.07 -11.81 -4.23
N ASN A 47 -25.01 -12.69 -3.87
CA ASN A 47 -26.40 -12.54 -4.28
C ASN A 47 -27.02 -11.25 -3.74
N SER A 48 -26.76 -10.92 -2.47
CA SER A 48 -27.22 -9.66 -1.86
C SER A 48 -26.58 -8.44 -2.51
N SER A 49 -25.27 -8.50 -2.77
CA SER A 49 -24.51 -7.41 -3.43
C SER A 49 -24.99 -7.19 -4.87
N LYS A 50 -25.21 -8.27 -5.63
CA LYS A 50 -25.80 -8.24 -6.97
C LYS A 50 -27.18 -7.59 -6.95
N LYS A 51 -28.06 -7.99 -6.03
CA LYS A 51 -29.42 -7.43 -5.90
C LYS A 51 -29.36 -5.93 -5.62
N ASN A 52 -28.56 -5.51 -4.63
CA ASN A 52 -28.43 -4.11 -4.26
C ASN A 52 -27.84 -3.26 -5.40
N ALA A 53 -26.79 -3.76 -6.06
CA ALA A 53 -26.21 -3.09 -7.22
C ALA A 53 -27.21 -2.95 -8.37
N SER A 54 -28.05 -3.96 -8.62
CA SER A 54 -29.13 -3.87 -9.63
C SER A 54 -30.10 -2.74 -9.31
N HIS A 55 -30.58 -2.65 -8.07
CA HIS A 55 -31.49 -1.57 -7.67
C HIS A 55 -30.88 -0.18 -7.88
N VAL A 56 -29.61 0.01 -7.52
CA VAL A 56 -28.91 1.29 -7.74
C VAL A 56 -28.74 1.57 -9.24
N MET A 57 -28.38 0.56 -10.03
CA MET A 57 -28.26 0.68 -11.49
C MET A 57 -29.58 1.10 -12.15
N ASP A 58 -30.72 0.60 -11.67
CA ASP A 58 -32.04 0.97 -12.19
C ASP A 58 -32.44 2.40 -11.79
N MET A 59 -32.11 2.82 -10.57
CA MET A 59 -32.30 4.20 -10.13
C MET A 59 -31.50 5.20 -10.97
N VAL A 60 -30.22 4.91 -11.25
CA VAL A 60 -29.39 5.85 -12.01
C VAL A 60 -29.73 5.92 -13.50
N LYS A 61 -30.30 4.84 -14.07
CA LYS A 61 -30.87 4.88 -15.42
C LYS A 61 -32.04 5.86 -15.49
N ALA A 62 -32.92 5.86 -14.48
CA ALA A 62 -34.08 6.76 -14.44
C ALA A 62 -33.70 8.25 -14.43
N VAL A 63 -32.56 8.60 -13.82
CA VAL A 63 -32.05 9.98 -13.76
C VAL A 63 -30.91 10.26 -14.76
N THR A 64 -30.57 9.29 -15.62
CA THR A 64 -29.48 9.41 -16.62
C THR A 64 -28.13 9.82 -15.99
N PHE A 65 -27.69 9.12 -14.93
CA PHE A 65 -26.41 9.39 -14.25
C PHE A 65 -25.41 8.23 -14.41
N PRO A 66 -24.14 8.49 -14.77
CA PRO A 66 -23.16 7.43 -15.01
C PRO A 66 -22.51 6.92 -13.70
N LEU A 67 -22.52 5.60 -13.49
CA LEU A 67 -21.78 4.93 -12.41
C LEU A 67 -20.84 3.84 -12.98
N PRO A 68 -19.71 4.21 -13.62
CA PRO A 68 -18.85 3.26 -14.32
C PRO A 68 -18.25 2.20 -13.38
N LEU A 69 -17.82 2.59 -12.17
CA LEU A 69 -17.28 1.65 -11.19
C LEU A 69 -18.33 0.66 -10.69
N LEU A 70 -19.56 1.12 -10.45
CA LEU A 70 -20.65 0.23 -10.06
C LEU A 70 -21.02 -0.72 -11.20
N ALA A 71 -21.05 -0.25 -12.44
CA ALA A 71 -21.35 -1.09 -13.61
C ALA A 71 -20.33 -2.22 -13.75
N VAL A 72 -19.03 -1.92 -13.63
CA VAL A 72 -17.97 -2.94 -13.65
C VAL A 72 -18.11 -3.90 -12.48
N ALA A 73 -18.32 -3.39 -11.26
CA ALA A 73 -18.51 -4.24 -10.07
C ALA A 73 -19.75 -5.15 -10.19
N TYR A 74 -20.85 -4.63 -10.72
CA TYR A 74 -22.08 -5.37 -10.96
C TYR A 74 -21.87 -6.52 -11.96
N GLN A 75 -21.13 -6.27 -13.05
CA GLN A 75 -20.75 -7.33 -13.98
C GLN A 75 -19.88 -8.40 -13.30
N GLN A 76 -18.95 -8.01 -12.41
CA GLN A 76 -18.19 -9.00 -11.63
C GLN A 76 -19.07 -9.80 -10.66
N PHE A 77 -20.11 -9.20 -10.07
CA PHE A 77 -21.06 -9.93 -9.25
C PHE A 77 -21.92 -10.91 -10.06
N ILE A 78 -22.37 -10.51 -11.26
CA ILE A 78 -23.07 -11.43 -12.18
C ILE A 78 -22.16 -12.59 -12.53
N HIS A 79 -20.92 -12.30 -12.91
CA HIS A 79 -19.93 -13.30 -13.27
C HIS A 79 -19.66 -14.28 -12.13
N GLY A 80 -19.40 -13.80 -10.91
CA GLY A 80 -19.22 -14.68 -9.75
C GLY A 80 -20.50 -15.42 -9.33
N SER A 81 -21.69 -14.94 -9.73
CA SER A 81 -22.97 -15.61 -9.44
C SER A 81 -23.41 -16.60 -10.51
N SER A 82 -22.78 -16.63 -11.69
CA SER A 82 -23.15 -17.58 -12.74
C SER A 82 -22.59 -18.95 -12.40
N THR A 83 -23.45 -19.84 -11.92
CA THR A 83 -23.07 -21.22 -11.59
C THR A 83 -22.71 -22.02 -12.84
N VAL A 84 -21.64 -22.81 -12.75
CA VAL A 84 -21.37 -23.93 -13.65
C VAL A 84 -22.53 -24.92 -13.54
N ASN A 85 -23.32 -25.06 -14.61
CA ASN A 85 -24.29 -26.14 -14.76
C ASN A 85 -23.53 -27.48 -14.80
N GLY A 86 -23.31 -28.11 -13.65
CA GLY A 86 -22.59 -29.39 -13.62
C GLY A 86 -22.17 -29.88 -12.22
N GLY A 87 -23.14 -30.17 -11.35
CA GLY A 87 -23.01 -31.15 -10.24
C GLY A 87 -21.96 -30.94 -9.12
N GLY A 88 -21.01 -30.03 -9.25
CA GLY A 88 -20.00 -29.72 -8.24
C GLY A 88 -20.32 -28.43 -7.49
N SER A 89 -19.97 -28.37 -6.20
CA SER A 89 -20.18 -27.21 -5.31
C SER A 89 -20.00 -25.87 -6.02
N ALA A 90 -21.10 -25.12 -6.12
CA ALA A 90 -21.24 -23.83 -6.79
C ALA A 90 -20.53 -22.73 -5.99
N SER A 91 -19.19 -22.74 -6.03
CA SER A 91 -18.38 -21.70 -5.40
C SER A 91 -18.10 -20.58 -6.41
N PRO A 92 -18.47 -19.32 -6.12
CA PRO A 92 -18.13 -18.14 -6.92
C PRO A 92 -16.64 -18.03 -7.26
N LEU A 93 -15.80 -18.59 -6.39
CA LEU A 93 -14.37 -18.68 -6.59
C LEU A 93 -13.97 -19.47 -7.82
N LYS A 94 -14.58 -20.64 -8.03
CA LYS A 94 -14.22 -21.51 -9.16
C LYS A 94 -14.44 -20.81 -10.49
N VAL A 95 -15.53 -20.05 -10.59
CA VAL A 95 -15.85 -19.25 -11.78
C VAL A 95 -14.75 -18.22 -12.06
N TRP A 96 -14.27 -17.53 -11.03
CA TRP A 96 -13.18 -16.58 -11.17
C TRP A 96 -11.81 -17.25 -11.39
N GLU A 97 -11.53 -18.37 -10.74
CA GLU A 97 -10.30 -19.15 -10.97
C GLU A 97 -10.21 -19.64 -12.41
N GLU A 98 -11.29 -20.18 -12.96
CA GLU A 98 -11.39 -20.59 -14.37
C GLU A 98 -11.19 -19.40 -15.30
N SER A 99 -11.85 -18.27 -15.02
CA SER A 99 -11.79 -17.08 -15.88
C SER A 99 -10.43 -16.40 -15.88
N PHE A 100 -9.74 -16.39 -14.74
CA PHE A 100 -8.41 -15.78 -14.62
C PHE A 100 -7.27 -16.77 -14.88
N GLY A 101 -7.57 -18.07 -14.96
CA GLY A 101 -6.58 -19.14 -15.13
C GLY A 101 -5.63 -19.27 -13.93
N VAL A 102 -6.12 -18.97 -12.72
CA VAL A 102 -5.30 -18.93 -11.49
C VAL A 102 -6.04 -19.67 -10.39
N LYS A 103 -5.41 -20.69 -9.83
CA LYS A 103 -5.94 -21.51 -8.73
C LYS A 103 -5.46 -20.96 -7.38
N ILE A 104 -6.25 -20.07 -6.80
CA ILE A 104 -5.98 -19.44 -5.51
C ILE A 104 -6.08 -20.45 -4.37
N ILE A 105 -7.06 -21.37 -4.40
CA ILE A 105 -7.24 -22.36 -3.32
C ILE A 105 -6.06 -23.32 -3.24
N ASP A 106 -5.57 -23.78 -4.40
CA ASP A 106 -4.37 -24.60 -4.49
C ASP A 106 -3.16 -23.82 -3.95
N ALA A 107 -3.00 -22.55 -4.35
CA ALA A 107 -1.90 -21.70 -3.90
C ALA A 107 -1.96 -21.40 -2.39
N ALA A 108 -3.16 -21.30 -1.81
CA ALA A 108 -3.35 -21.09 -0.36
C ALA A 108 -3.06 -22.35 0.47
N SER A 109 -3.11 -23.53 -0.17
CA SER A 109 -2.80 -24.83 0.46
C SER A 109 -1.32 -25.18 0.41
N GLN A 110 -0.51 -24.41 -0.34
CA GLN A 110 0.93 -24.61 -0.42
C GLN A 110 1.63 -24.11 0.85
N GLN A 111 2.85 -24.60 1.08
CA GLN A 111 3.65 -24.16 2.21
C GLN A 111 4.01 -22.68 2.04
N ILE A 112 3.66 -21.88 3.06
CA ILE A 112 4.00 -20.46 3.10
C ILE A 112 5.53 -20.34 3.13
N TYR A 113 6.10 -19.68 2.12
CA TYR A 113 7.51 -19.29 2.16
C TYR A 113 7.68 -18.06 3.05
N ASP A 114 8.82 -17.99 3.73
CA ASP A 114 9.15 -16.84 4.56
C ASP A 114 9.60 -15.68 3.67
N ALA A 115 8.72 -14.68 3.52
CA ALA A 115 9.01 -13.48 2.73
C ALA A 115 10.24 -12.74 3.27
N SER A 116 10.51 -12.82 4.58
CA SER A 116 11.71 -12.19 5.16
C SER A 116 12.99 -12.88 4.67
N LYS A 117 13.01 -14.22 4.59
CA LYS A 117 14.16 -14.95 4.06
C LYS A 117 14.40 -14.70 2.57
N LEU A 118 13.33 -14.56 1.78
CA LEU A 118 13.46 -14.19 0.37
C LEU A 118 13.97 -12.75 0.23
N ALA A 119 13.47 -11.83 1.05
CA ALA A 119 13.97 -10.46 1.12
C ALA A 119 15.44 -10.45 1.54
N ASP A 120 15.85 -11.22 2.54
CA ASP A 120 17.24 -11.33 2.97
C ASP A 120 18.14 -11.84 1.83
N GLN A 121 17.70 -12.85 1.07
CA GLN A 121 18.44 -13.34 -0.11
C GLN A 121 18.60 -12.25 -1.17
N LEU A 122 17.55 -11.49 -1.47
CA LEU A 122 17.58 -10.40 -2.46
C LEU A 122 18.37 -9.17 -1.96
N VAL A 123 18.30 -8.87 -0.66
CA VAL A 123 19.03 -7.78 -0.01
C VAL A 123 20.52 -8.09 0.05
N MET A 124 20.91 -9.35 0.25
CA MET A 124 22.31 -9.78 0.22
C MET A 124 22.95 -9.65 -1.17
N GLU A 125 22.16 -9.65 -2.24
CA GLU A 125 22.62 -9.36 -3.61
C GLU A 125 22.75 -7.86 -3.90
N SER A 126 22.17 -6.99 -3.06
CA SER A 126 22.24 -5.54 -3.19
C SER A 126 23.36 -4.93 -2.35
N LYS A 127 23.99 -3.86 -2.85
CA LYS A 127 25.05 -3.14 -2.14
C LYS A 127 24.44 -2.50 -0.87
N THR A 128 24.88 -2.92 0.31
CA THR A 128 24.36 -2.41 1.58
C THR A 128 24.76 -0.94 1.76
N ALA A 129 23.82 -0.01 1.58
CA ALA A 129 24.02 1.39 1.94
C ALA A 129 24.17 1.48 3.46
N LYS A 130 25.30 2.01 3.95
CA LYS A 130 25.59 2.06 5.40
C LYS A 130 24.95 3.26 6.07
N GLN A 131 24.75 4.35 5.33
CA GLN A 131 24.24 5.62 5.88
C GLN A 131 23.07 6.16 5.04
N ILE A 132 21.91 6.28 5.67
CA ILE A 132 20.67 6.78 5.05
C ILE A 132 20.30 8.13 5.65
N GLY A 133 20.06 9.12 4.80
CA GLY A 133 19.48 10.41 5.16
C GLY A 133 17.97 10.37 5.04
N PHE A 134 17.24 10.88 6.03
CA PHE A 134 15.78 10.91 6.01
C PHE A 134 15.24 12.30 6.35
N ILE A 135 14.62 12.96 5.38
CA ILE A 135 14.05 14.31 5.57
C ILE A 135 12.53 14.22 5.57
N GLY A 136 11.91 14.64 6.66
CA GLY A 136 10.47 14.58 6.87
C GLY A 136 10.06 13.28 7.55
N LEU A 137 10.03 13.30 8.88
CA LEU A 137 9.61 12.16 9.69
C LEU A 137 8.07 12.12 9.78
N GLY A 138 7.39 13.21 10.12
CA GLY A 138 5.91 13.28 10.04
C GLY A 138 5.13 12.03 10.52
N ALA A 139 3.98 11.76 9.91
CA ALA A 139 3.14 10.59 10.23
C ALA A 139 3.64 9.29 9.55
N MET A 140 4.15 9.37 8.32
CA MET A 140 4.61 8.21 7.55
C MET A 140 6.12 7.99 7.66
N GLY A 141 6.91 9.05 7.47
CA GLY A 141 8.36 8.97 7.47
C GLY A 141 8.96 8.42 8.77
N PHE A 142 8.32 8.67 9.91
CA PHE A 142 8.79 8.25 11.22
C PHE A 142 8.75 6.73 11.34
N GLY A 143 7.68 6.09 10.86
CA GLY A 143 7.57 4.64 10.81
C GLY A 143 8.64 4.03 9.91
N MET A 144 8.84 4.62 8.72
CA MET A 144 9.86 4.17 7.76
C MET A 144 11.28 4.31 8.32
N ALA A 145 11.64 5.49 8.82
CA ALA A 145 12.96 5.75 9.40
C ALA A 145 13.23 4.87 10.63
N SER A 146 12.22 4.65 11.48
CA SER A 146 12.34 3.75 12.64
C SER A 146 12.50 2.29 12.22
N HIS A 147 11.87 1.87 11.12
CA HIS A 147 12.04 0.52 10.58
C HIS A 147 13.46 0.33 10.05
N LEU A 148 13.99 1.31 9.31
CA LEU A 148 15.38 1.29 8.84
C LEU A 148 16.38 1.15 10.00
N LEU A 149 16.18 1.88 11.10
CA LEU A 149 17.01 1.71 12.31
C LEU A 149 16.93 0.28 12.87
N LYS A 150 15.73 -0.30 12.96
CA LYS A 150 15.52 -1.68 13.45
C LYS A 150 16.15 -2.73 12.53
N SER A 151 16.24 -2.45 11.24
CA SER A 151 16.92 -3.30 10.25
C SER A 151 18.45 -3.15 10.26
N GLY A 152 19.01 -2.33 11.15
CA GLY A 152 20.46 -2.18 11.33
C GLY A 152 21.10 -1.09 10.46
N PHE A 153 20.32 -0.28 9.75
CA PHE A 153 20.84 0.86 8.99
C PHE A 153 21.15 2.05 9.91
N SER A 154 22.21 2.80 9.60
CA SER A 154 22.46 4.07 10.28
C SER A 154 21.63 5.17 9.62
N VAL A 155 20.66 5.71 10.35
CA VAL A 155 19.75 6.74 9.82
C VAL A 155 20.02 8.09 10.48
N VAL A 156 20.26 9.10 9.66
CA VAL A 156 20.38 10.51 10.05
C VAL A 156 19.15 11.24 9.53
N ALA A 157 18.41 11.92 10.39
CA ALA A 157 17.14 12.52 10.02
C ALA A 157 17.01 14.00 10.34
N TYR A 158 16.10 14.66 9.62
CA TYR A 158 15.63 16.01 9.89
C TYR A 158 14.11 16.10 9.74
N ASP A 159 13.47 16.81 10.66
CA ASP A 159 12.07 17.22 10.56
C ASP A 159 11.91 18.63 11.14
N VAL A 160 11.03 19.44 10.55
CA VAL A 160 10.72 20.79 11.03
C VAL A 160 10.10 20.77 12.44
N TYR A 161 9.42 19.68 12.81
CA TYR A 161 8.77 19.50 14.09
C TYR A 161 9.69 18.82 15.11
N LYS A 162 10.31 19.64 15.97
CA LYS A 162 11.29 19.22 16.98
C LYS A 162 10.87 18.02 17.86
N PRO A 163 9.61 17.90 18.33
CA PRO A 163 9.21 16.75 19.14
C PRO A 163 9.33 15.41 18.39
N THR A 164 9.14 15.38 17.07
CA THR A 164 9.35 14.16 16.27
C THR A 164 10.83 13.80 16.19
N MET A 165 11.72 14.79 16.07
CA MET A 165 13.16 14.55 16.10
C MET A 165 13.63 14.00 17.46
N ALA A 166 13.12 14.54 18.57
CA ALA A 166 13.43 14.03 19.90
C ALA A 166 13.01 12.56 20.04
N ARG A 167 11.77 12.23 19.65
CA ARG A 167 11.26 10.84 19.64
C ARG A 167 12.09 9.91 18.75
N PHE A 168 12.63 10.41 17.65
CA PHE A 168 13.48 9.62 16.76
C PHE A 168 14.86 9.38 17.36
N ALA A 169 15.44 10.40 18.01
CA ALA A 169 16.69 10.29 18.73
C ALA A 169 16.58 9.29 19.90
N ASP A 170 15.46 9.27 20.62
CA ASP A 170 15.19 8.31 21.69
C ASP A 170 15.18 6.85 21.19
N LEU A 171 14.91 6.62 19.90
CA LEU A 171 14.97 5.30 19.25
C LEU A 171 16.39 4.93 18.76
N GLY A 172 17.40 5.76 19.06
CA GLY A 172 18.78 5.57 18.61
C GLY A 172 19.10 6.20 17.24
N GLY A 173 18.16 6.96 16.66
CA GLY A 173 18.38 7.68 15.42
C GLY A 173 19.27 8.92 15.58
N SER A 174 20.06 9.24 14.57
CA SER A 174 20.80 10.51 14.55
C SER A 174 19.92 11.62 13.99
N THR A 175 20.02 12.84 14.54
CA THR A 175 19.29 14.00 14.02
C THR A 175 20.24 15.14 13.69
N LYS A 176 19.87 15.96 12.69
CA LYS A 176 20.60 17.15 12.26
C LYS A 176 19.70 18.37 12.28
N SER A 177 20.28 19.56 12.10
CA SER A 177 19.55 20.82 12.21
C SER A 177 18.98 21.34 10.89
N SER A 178 19.41 20.76 9.75
CA SER A 178 18.97 21.16 8.41
C SER A 178 18.99 20.01 7.39
N PRO A 179 18.23 20.14 6.27
CA PRO A 179 18.32 19.23 5.11
C PRO A 179 19.75 19.05 4.57
N GLU A 180 20.50 20.15 4.45
CA GLU A 180 21.90 20.13 4.01
C GLU A 180 22.78 19.25 4.90
N GLU A 181 22.66 19.39 6.22
CA GLU A 181 23.46 18.59 7.16
C GLU A 181 23.13 17.08 7.09
N VAL A 182 21.88 16.73 6.79
CA VAL A 182 21.50 15.33 6.56
C VAL A 182 22.12 14.80 5.27
N ALA A 183 22.20 15.64 4.23
CA ALA A 183 22.60 15.21 2.89
C ALA A 183 24.12 15.05 2.66
N LYS A 184 24.98 15.53 3.58
CA LYS A 184 26.45 15.56 3.40
C LYS A 184 27.11 14.19 3.28
N ASP A 185 26.77 13.27 4.18
CA ASP A 185 27.52 12.01 4.37
C ASP A 185 26.64 10.76 4.17
N VAL A 186 25.58 10.87 3.38
CA VAL A 186 24.61 9.78 3.17
C VAL A 186 24.73 9.20 1.76
N GLU A 187 24.60 7.88 1.66
CA GLU A 187 24.60 7.16 0.38
C GLU A 187 23.22 7.21 -0.29
N ILE A 188 22.17 7.31 0.52
CA ILE A 188 20.79 7.41 0.06
C ILE A 188 20.12 8.51 0.86
N LEU A 189 19.61 9.53 0.17
CA LEU A 189 18.75 10.54 0.77
C LEU A 189 17.29 10.26 0.40
N ILE A 190 16.45 10.05 1.41
CA ILE A 190 15.00 9.90 1.29
C ILE A 190 14.34 11.21 1.75
N ILE A 191 13.47 11.76 0.91
CA ILE A 191 12.70 12.98 1.22
C ILE A 191 11.22 12.60 1.25
N MET A 192 10.56 12.81 2.39
CA MET A 192 9.20 12.41 2.68
C MET A 192 8.42 13.58 3.29
N VAL A 193 7.89 14.44 2.43
CA VAL A 193 7.21 15.70 2.81
C VAL A 193 5.79 15.75 2.22
N ALA A 194 4.96 16.65 2.75
CA ALA A 194 3.52 16.62 2.45
C ALA A 194 3.14 17.22 1.08
N ASN A 195 3.97 18.08 0.50
CA ASN A 195 3.68 18.76 -0.76
C ASN A 195 4.95 19.24 -1.48
N GLU A 196 4.75 19.72 -2.71
CA GLU A 196 5.78 20.26 -3.60
C GLU A 196 6.55 21.45 -3.02
N PHE A 197 5.91 22.38 -2.30
CA PHE A 197 6.60 23.55 -1.72
C PHE A 197 7.60 23.14 -0.64
N GLN A 198 7.23 22.16 0.20
CA GLN A 198 8.15 21.63 1.21
C GLN A 198 9.30 20.86 0.56
N ALA A 199 9.01 20.12 -0.50
CA ALA A 199 9.99 19.41 -1.29
C ALA A 199 11.02 20.36 -1.92
N ASP A 200 10.54 21.42 -2.57
CA ASP A 200 11.37 22.46 -3.17
C ASP A 200 12.24 23.16 -2.12
N SER A 201 11.65 23.51 -0.97
CA SER A 201 12.39 24.10 0.16
C SER A 201 13.46 23.16 0.72
N VAL A 202 13.20 21.85 0.79
CA VAL A 202 14.15 20.86 1.30
C VAL A 202 15.30 20.63 0.32
N LEU A 203 15.01 20.65 -0.98
CA LEU A 203 16.00 20.41 -2.03
C LEU A 203 16.85 21.66 -2.32
N TYR A 204 16.19 22.79 -2.56
CA TYR A 204 16.78 24.00 -3.15
C TYR A 204 16.72 25.24 -2.25
N GLY A 205 16.05 25.15 -1.10
CA GLY A 205 15.96 26.26 -0.17
C GLY A 205 17.30 26.59 0.52
N ASN A 206 17.26 27.57 1.42
CA ASN A 206 18.41 27.89 2.27
C ASN A 206 18.75 26.67 3.16
N ALA A 207 19.99 26.20 3.09
CA ALA A 207 20.43 24.92 3.67
C ALA A 207 19.66 23.70 3.11
N GLY A 208 19.34 23.72 1.81
CA GLY A 208 18.77 22.60 1.08
C GLY A 208 19.76 21.47 0.84
N ALA A 209 19.25 20.30 0.46
CA ALA A 209 20.04 19.08 0.30
C ALA A 209 20.89 19.05 -0.98
N VAL A 210 20.42 19.64 -2.08
CA VAL A 210 21.03 19.49 -3.42
C VAL A 210 22.50 19.94 -3.49
N PRO A 211 22.93 21.06 -2.88
CA PRO A 211 24.31 21.54 -3.00
C PRO A 211 25.39 20.58 -2.47
N VAL A 212 25.03 19.62 -1.63
CA VAL A 212 25.97 18.72 -0.95
C VAL A 212 25.70 17.23 -1.22
N CYS A 213 24.66 16.92 -1.98
CA CYS A 213 24.21 15.54 -2.16
C CYS A 213 24.93 14.83 -3.31
N HIS A 214 25.40 13.61 -3.06
CA HIS A 214 26.08 12.77 -4.06
C HIS A 214 25.13 11.77 -4.76
N SER A 215 24.00 11.42 -4.14
CA SER A 215 22.98 10.51 -4.68
C SER A 215 21.61 10.74 -4.02
N ILE A 216 20.57 10.99 -4.82
CA ILE A 216 19.21 11.30 -4.33
C ILE A 216 18.26 10.17 -4.70
N PHE A 217 17.51 9.65 -3.72
CA PHE A 217 16.38 8.75 -3.96
C PHE A 217 15.08 9.41 -3.52
N TYR A 218 14.31 9.86 -4.49
CA TYR A 218 13.14 10.69 -4.24
C TYR A 218 11.88 9.82 -4.09
N SER A 219 11.20 9.88 -2.93
CA SER A 219 9.98 9.10 -2.68
C SER A 219 8.86 9.99 -2.13
N PHE A 220 7.86 10.25 -2.98
CA PHE A 220 6.75 11.16 -2.68
C PHE A 220 5.63 10.43 -1.90
N SER A 221 4.99 11.11 -0.94
CA SER A 221 3.76 10.64 -0.31
C SER A 221 2.58 11.58 -0.59
N TRP A 222 1.55 11.03 -1.25
CA TRP A 222 0.26 11.67 -1.44
C TRP A 222 -0.66 11.37 -0.25
N ILE A 223 -0.59 12.17 0.81
CA ILE A 223 -1.72 12.34 1.73
C ILE A 223 -1.85 13.83 1.99
N TYR A 224 -2.54 14.53 1.09
CA TYR A 224 -3.56 15.56 1.35
C TYR A 224 -3.95 16.18 0.00
N GLY A 225 -5.25 16.21 -0.30
CA GLY A 225 -5.80 16.83 -1.52
C GLY A 225 -5.51 18.34 -1.61
N PRO A 226 -5.85 18.97 -2.75
CA PRO A 226 -5.45 20.35 -3.03
C PRO A 226 -5.91 21.31 -1.91
N PRO A 227 -5.10 22.32 -1.56
CA PRO A 227 -5.51 23.33 -0.60
C PRO A 227 -6.75 24.04 -1.14
N GLN A 228 -7.84 24.01 -0.37
CA GLN A 228 -8.98 24.88 -0.57
C GLN A 228 -8.45 26.32 -0.61
N GLN A 229 -8.49 26.93 -1.80
CA GLN A 229 -8.27 28.37 -1.94
C GLN A 229 -9.29 29.06 -1.03
N LYS A 230 -8.78 29.66 0.04
CA LYS A 230 -9.53 30.56 0.89
C LYS A 230 -9.79 31.82 0.05
N ILE A 231 -10.91 31.83 -0.68
CA ILE A 231 -11.45 33.03 -1.31
C ILE A 231 -11.73 34.00 -0.16
N ARG A 232 -10.85 35.00 -0.01
CA ARG A 232 -11.13 36.19 0.79
C ARG A 232 -12.07 37.05 -0.04
N SER A 233 -13.29 37.24 0.45
CA SER A 233 -14.10 38.43 0.22
C SER A 233 -13.58 39.56 1.09
#